data_AF-A0A845A0N3-F1
#
_entry.id   AF-A0A845A0N3-F1
#
_cell.length_a   1.000
_cell.length_b   1.000
_cell.length_c   1.000
_cell.angle_alpha   90.00
_cell.angle_beta   90.00
_cell.angle_gamma   90.00
#
_symmetry.space_group_name_H-M   'P 1'
#
loop_
_entity.id
_entity.type
_entity.pdbx_description
1 polymer ?
#
loop_
_entity_poly.entity_id
_entity_poly.type
_entity_poly.pdbx_seq_one_letter_code
_entity_poly.pdbx_strand_id
1 'polypeptide(L)'
;MSKARHIVIWIGGLALLAATLVDTFAVIGRHIGLPLTGSIELMQAVVLVSGSIGLVVATWDLSHARVRIVVERLSPAARRVADVLSDLLTLAFVLALLAGSVWLSADLWNGHEQSELVGVPWLVLRLIANVCLFACAVLLAARLVRPSQRDPA
;
A
#
# COMPACT_ATOMS: atom_id res chain seq x y z
N MET A 1 21.56 5.47 -1.35
CA MET A 1 20.07 5.54 -1.27
C MET A 1 19.66 6.96 -1.68
N SER A 2 18.64 7.15 -2.52
CA SER A 2 18.22 8.51 -2.94
C SER A 2 17.52 9.26 -1.81
N LYS A 3 17.68 10.59 -1.74
CA LYS A 3 17.03 11.45 -0.72
C LYS A 3 15.50 11.31 -0.71
N ALA A 4 14.89 11.16 -1.90
CA ALA A 4 13.45 10.97 -2.06
C ALA A 4 12.94 9.70 -1.37
N ARG A 5 13.66 8.58 -1.48
CA ARG A 5 13.29 7.33 -0.82
C ARG A 5 13.30 7.47 0.70
N HIS A 6 14.30 8.15 1.24
CA HIS A 6 14.43 8.34 2.68
C HIS A 6 13.24 9.15 3.23
N ILE A 7 12.83 10.21 2.53
CA ILE A 7 11.66 11.03 2.89
C ILE A 7 10.39 10.18 2.89
N VAL A 8 10.16 9.39 1.83
CA VAL A 8 8.97 8.53 1.72
C VAL A 8 8.89 7.53 2.88
N ILE A 9 10.01 6.89 3.22
CA ILE A 9 10.07 5.93 4.35
C ILE A 9 9.75 6.63 5.68
N TRP A 10 10.28 7.83 5.93
CA TRP A 10 9.98 8.58 7.16
C TRP A 10 8.51 8.97 7.25
N ILE A 11 7.89 9.39 6.15
CA ILE A 11 6.45 9.72 6.13
C ILE A 11 5.63 8.48 6.50
N GLY A 12 5.93 7.32 5.89
CA GLY A 12 5.25 6.06 6.20
C GLY A 12 5.47 5.61 7.64
N GLY A 13 6.72 5.67 8.12
CA GLY A 13 7.05 5.30 9.50
C GLY A 13 6.41 6.21 10.54
N LEU A 14 6.37 7.52 10.29
CA LEU A 14 5.71 8.48 11.18
C LEU A 14 4.19 8.27 11.20
N ALA A 15 3.58 7.96 10.06
CA ALA A 15 2.18 7.56 9.99
C ALA A 15 1.93 6.28 10.82
N LEU A 16 2.79 5.27 10.72
CA LEU A 16 2.65 4.04 11.52
C LEU A 16 2.77 4.29 13.03
N LEU A 17 3.69 5.17 13.44
CA LEU A 17 3.82 5.59 14.84
C LEU A 17 2.56 6.35 15.30
N ALA A 18 2.02 7.23 14.47
CA ALA A 18 0.77 7.92 14.77
C ALA A 18 -0.40 6.94 14.93
N ALA A 19 -0.52 5.92 14.07
CA ALA A 19 -1.51 4.86 14.19
C ALA A 19 -1.36 4.12 15.53
N THR A 20 -0.14 3.71 15.88
CA THR A 20 0.13 3.06 17.17
C THR A 20 -0.30 3.92 18.36
N LEU A 21 -0.01 5.23 18.31
CA LEU A 21 -0.39 6.16 19.38
C LEU A 21 -1.91 6.32 19.49
N VAL A 22 -2.61 6.49 18.37
CA VAL A 22 -4.08 6.61 18.35
C VAL A 22 -4.74 5.38 18.96
N ASP A 23 -4.31 4.17 18.57
CA ASP A 23 -4.83 2.93 19.13
C ASP A 23 -4.51 2.79 20.62
N THR A 24 -3.29 3.14 21.03
CA THR A 24 -2.89 3.11 22.44
C THR A 24 -3.76 4.04 23.28
N PHE A 25 -3.96 5.28 22.84
CA PHE A 25 -4.84 6.23 23.53
C PHE A 25 -6.31 5.81 23.50
N ALA A 26 -6.78 5.20 22.42
CA ALA A 26 -8.14 4.67 22.35
C ALA A 26 -8.36 3.54 23.37
N VAL A 27 -7.38 2.65 23.54
CA VAL A 27 -7.43 1.57 24.54
C VAL A 27 -7.38 2.12 25.96
N ILE A 28 -6.42 3.00 26.27
CA ILE A 28 -6.31 3.63 27.60
C ILE A 28 -7.59 4.41 27.91
N GLY A 29 -8.07 5.22 26.97
CA GLY A 29 -9.29 6.01 27.07
C GLY A 29 -10.51 5.16 27.45
N ARG A 30 -10.68 3.98 26.83
CA ARG A 30 -11.74 3.04 27.19
C ARG A 30 -11.64 2.54 28.64
N HIS A 31 -10.44 2.36 29.18
CA HIS A 31 -10.25 1.87 30.55
C HIS A 31 -10.42 2.97 31.62
N ILE A 32 -10.18 4.24 31.27
CA ILE A 32 -10.30 5.38 32.19
C ILE A 32 -11.64 6.14 32.05
N GLY A 33 -12.59 5.61 31.26
CA GLY A 33 -13.90 6.21 31.06
C GLY A 33 -13.94 7.41 30.09
N LEU A 34 -12.84 7.65 29.36
CA LEU A 34 -12.72 8.70 28.33
C LEU A 34 -12.47 8.06 26.95
N PRO A 35 -13.46 7.36 26.36
CA PRO A 35 -13.27 6.69 25.08
C PRO A 35 -12.99 7.72 23.97
N LEU A 36 -11.94 7.46 23.17
CA LEU A 36 -11.63 8.27 22.00
C LEU A 36 -12.64 7.97 20.88
N THR A 37 -13.69 8.78 20.78
CA THR A 37 -14.70 8.65 19.72
C THR A 37 -14.08 8.96 18.35
N GLY A 38 -14.42 8.17 17.32
CA GLY A 38 -13.82 8.33 15.98
C GLY A 38 -12.40 7.74 15.83
N SER A 39 -11.90 7.03 16.84
CA SER A 39 -10.57 6.40 16.77
C SER A 39 -10.44 5.44 15.58
N ILE A 40 -11.49 4.70 15.25
CA ILE A 40 -11.50 3.75 14.13
C ILE A 40 -11.31 4.47 12.79
N GLU A 41 -12.03 5.57 12.58
CA GLU A 41 -11.95 6.36 11.33
C GLU A 41 -10.57 6.98 11.17
N LEU A 42 -10.02 7.54 12.26
CA LEU A 42 -8.67 8.10 12.28
C LEU A 42 -7.62 7.01 11.99
N MET A 43 -7.78 5.84 12.60
CA MET A 43 -6.90 4.70 12.35
C MET A 43 -6.93 4.23 10.91
N GLN A 44 -8.12 4.10 10.32
CA GLN A 44 -8.26 3.71 8.92
C GLN A 44 -7.53 4.69 7.99
N ALA A 45 -7.66 6.00 8.22
CA ALA A 45 -6.98 7.02 7.44
C ALA A 45 -5.44 6.93 7.56
N VAL A 46 -4.94 6.84 8.79
CA VAL A 46 -3.49 6.84 9.06
C VAL A 46 -2.83 5.53 8.58
N VAL A 47 -3.49 4.39 8.83
CA VAL A 47 -3.03 3.08 8.35
C VAL A 47 -3.08 3.00 6.84
N LEU A 48 -4.06 3.60 6.18
CA LEU A 48 -4.10 3.68 4.72
C LEU A 48 -2.87 4.41 4.16
N VAL A 49 -2.50 5.55 4.74
CA VAL A 49 -1.30 6.29 4.32
C VAL A 49 -0.03 5.47 4.55
N SER A 50 0.15 4.95 5.76
CA SER A 50 1.31 4.12 6.11
C SER A 50 1.42 2.88 5.21
N GLY A 51 0.32 2.16 5.05
CA GLY A 51 0.24 0.94 4.24
C GLY A 51 0.48 1.22 2.76
N SER A 52 -0.06 2.31 2.23
CA SER A 52 0.16 2.75 0.84
C SER A 52 1.63 3.02 0.57
N ILE A 53 2.29 3.76 1.47
CA ILE A 53 3.72 4.06 1.37
C ILE A 53 4.53 2.77 1.46
N GLY A 54 4.23 1.91 2.44
CA GLY A 54 4.88 0.62 2.62
C GLY A 54 4.75 -0.27 1.38
N LEU A 55 3.57 -0.30 0.76
CA LEU A 55 3.31 -1.06 -0.45
C LEU A 55 4.13 -0.55 -1.65
N VAL A 56 4.18 0.77 -1.85
CA VAL A 56 5.00 1.38 -2.93
C VAL A 56 6.48 1.09 -2.71
N VAL A 57 6.99 1.26 -1.49
CA VAL A 57 8.40 0.98 -1.16
C VAL A 57 8.72 -0.51 -1.32
N ALA A 58 7.86 -1.41 -0.85
CA ALA A 58 8.05 -2.84 -1.00
C ALA A 58 8.00 -3.29 -2.47
N THR A 59 7.15 -2.65 -3.27
CA THR A 59 7.10 -2.85 -4.73
C THR A 59 8.37 -2.36 -5.40
N TRP A 60 8.89 -1.20 -4.98
CA TRP A 60 10.15 -0.66 -5.46
C TRP A 60 11.33 -1.59 -5.13
N ASP A 61 11.40 -2.06 -3.88
CA ASP A 61 12.52 -2.85 -3.35
C ASP A 61 12.44 -4.35 -3.67
N LEU A 62 11.55 -4.77 -4.58
CA LEU A 62 11.40 -6.18 -4.98
C LEU A 62 11.16 -7.14 -3.79
N SER A 63 10.61 -6.60 -2.70
CA SER A 63 10.44 -7.27 -1.41
C SER A 63 9.09 -8.00 -1.32
N HIS A 64 8.47 -8.28 -2.46
CA HIS A 64 7.32 -9.18 -2.51
C HIS A 64 7.74 -10.54 -1.96
N ALA A 65 6.92 -11.12 -1.09
CA ALA A 65 7.26 -12.33 -0.36
C ALA A 65 7.62 -13.46 -1.33
N ARG A 66 8.92 -13.75 -1.46
CA ARG A 66 9.44 -14.87 -2.24
C ARG A 66 9.75 -16.01 -1.30
N VAL A 67 9.13 -17.17 -1.53
CA VAL A 67 9.44 -18.39 -0.79
C VAL A 67 10.79 -18.92 -1.28
N ARG A 68 11.87 -18.42 -0.70
CA ARG A 68 13.25 -18.73 -1.11
C ARG A 68 13.53 -20.22 -1.18
N ILE A 69 12.95 -21.01 -0.26
CA ILE A 69 13.07 -22.48 -0.23
C ILE A 69 12.62 -23.14 -1.55
N VAL A 70 11.61 -22.59 -2.21
CA VAL A 70 11.09 -23.10 -3.49
C VAL A 70 11.89 -22.52 -4.66
N VAL A 71 12.17 -21.21 -4.62
CA VAL A 71 12.84 -20.50 -5.71
C VAL A 71 14.30 -20.93 -5.88
N GLU A 72 15.00 -21.25 -4.79
CA GLU A 72 16.39 -21.73 -4.79
C GLU A 72 16.53 -23.15 -5.37
N ARG A 73 15.43 -23.92 -5.48
CA ARG A 73 15.42 -25.26 -6.09
C ARG A 73 15.19 -25.24 -7.60
N LEU A 74 14.82 -24.09 -8.18
CA LEU A 74 14.55 -23.96 -9.62
C LEU A 74 15.85 -23.76 -10.41
N SER A 75 15.89 -24.30 -11.63
CA SER A 75 16.96 -23.97 -12.58
C SER A 75 16.91 -22.47 -12.93
N PRO A 76 18.03 -21.86 -13.38
CA PRO A 76 18.07 -20.42 -13.70
C PRO A 76 16.99 -19.98 -14.70
N ALA A 77 16.68 -20.83 -15.68
CA ALA A 77 15.62 -20.57 -16.66
C ALA A 77 14.22 -20.61 -16.03
N ALA A 78 13.93 -21.63 -15.20
CA ALA A 78 12.64 -21.75 -14.52
C ALA A 78 12.41 -20.64 -13.51
N ARG A 79 13.47 -20.20 -12.81
CA ARG A 79 13.42 -19.05 -11.90
C ARG A 79 13.06 -17.77 -12.64
N ARG A 80 13.66 -17.53 -13.80
CA ARG A 80 13.37 -16.34 -14.63
C ARG A 80 11.91 -16.32 -15.10
N VAL A 81 11.38 -17.47 -15.51
CA VAL A 81 9.96 -17.60 -15.90
C VAL A 81 9.05 -17.36 -14.71
N ALA A 82 9.36 -17.94 -13.55
CA ALA A 82 8.58 -17.74 -12.32
C ALA A 82 8.55 -16.27 -11.88
N ASP A 83 9.68 -15.57 -11.92
CA ASP A 83 9.75 -14.14 -11.59
C ASP A 83 8.91 -13.29 -12.56
N VAL A 84 8.97 -13.58 -13.87
CA VAL A 84 8.14 -12.89 -14.90
C VAL A 84 6.65 -13.14 -14.66
N LEU A 85 6.26 -14.39 -14.42
CA LEU A 85 4.87 -14.75 -14.14
C LEU A 85 4.37 -14.10 -12.85
N SER A 86 5.19 -14.08 -11.80
CA SER A 86 4.86 -13.39 -10.55
C SER A 86 4.62 -11.90 -10.78
N ASP A 87 5.54 -11.20 -11.47
CA ASP A 87 5.38 -9.78 -11.78
C ASP A 87 4.11 -9.52 -12.61
N LEU A 88 3.82 -10.37 -13.61
CA LEU A 88 2.62 -10.26 -14.44
C LEU A 88 1.33 -10.47 -13.64
N LEU A 89 1.28 -11.50 -12.79
CA LEU A 89 0.13 -11.78 -11.95
C LEU A 89 -0.11 -10.67 -10.93
N THR A 90 0.97 -10.16 -10.31
CA THR A 90 0.87 -9.02 -9.40
C THR A 90 0.40 -7.77 -10.13
N LEU A 91 0.91 -7.48 -11.33
CA LEU A 91 0.45 -6.34 -12.13
C LEU A 91 -1.03 -6.47 -12.49
N ALA A 92 -1.45 -7.64 -12.98
CA ALA A 92 -2.85 -7.89 -13.32
C ALA A 92 -3.77 -7.70 -12.11
N PHE A 93 -3.36 -8.20 -10.95
CA PHE A 93 -4.08 -8.03 -9.69
C PHE A 93 -4.19 -6.55 -9.28
N VAL A 94 -3.08 -5.81 -9.30
CA VAL A 94 -3.06 -4.38 -8.97
C VAL A 94 -3.91 -3.56 -9.94
N LEU A 95 -3.88 -3.87 -11.24
CA LEU A 95 -4.71 -3.22 -12.24
C LEU A 95 -6.20 -3.51 -12.04
N ALA A 96 -6.57 -4.74 -11.68
CA ALA A 96 -7.95 -5.09 -11.36
C ALA A 96 -8.46 -4.33 -10.12
N LEU A 97 -7.64 -4.25 -9.07
CA LEU A 97 -7.96 -3.45 -7.88
C LEU A 97 -8.08 -1.95 -8.20
N LEU A 98 -7.17 -1.41 -9.01
CA LEU A 98 -7.21 -0.01 -9.43
C LEU A 98 -8.47 0.29 -10.25
N ALA A 99 -8.81 -0.58 -11.21
CA ALA A 99 -10.01 -0.42 -12.03
C ALA A 99 -11.28 -0.43 -11.17
N GLY A 100 -11.40 -1.39 -10.25
CA GLY A 100 -12.54 -1.45 -9.32
C GLY A 100 -12.61 -0.24 -8.38
N SER A 101 -11.46 0.19 -7.85
CA SER A 101 -11.39 1.35 -6.94
C SER A 101 -11.70 2.66 -7.65
N VAL A 102 -11.25 2.84 -8.90
CA VAL A 102 -11.57 4.00 -9.74
C VAL A 102 -13.05 3.99 -10.13
N TRP A 103 -13.60 2.82 -10.50
CA TRP A 103 -15.04 2.68 -10.75
C TRP A 103 -15.84 3.15 -9.54
N LEU A 104 -15.54 2.60 -8.36
CA LEU A 104 -16.24 2.94 -7.12
C LEU A 104 -16.09 4.42 -6.77
N SER A 105 -14.91 5.00 -7.03
CA SER A 105 -14.65 6.43 -6.82
C SER A 105 -15.47 7.31 -7.76
N ALA A 106 -15.69 6.87 -9.00
CA ALA A 106 -16.50 7.60 -9.98
C ALA A 106 -18.00 7.53 -9.64
N ASP A 107 -18.48 6.35 -9.24
CA ASP A 107 -19.88 6.13 -8.87
C ASP A 107 -20.27 6.97 -7.64
N LEU A 108 -19.37 7.04 -6.66
CA LEU A 108 -19.60 7.74 -5.39
C LEU A 108 -19.06 9.17 -5.36
N TRP A 109 -18.61 9.72 -6.49
CA TRP A 109 -17.95 11.05 -6.53
C TRP A 109 -18.85 12.18 -6.01
N ASN A 110 -20.16 12.11 -6.27
CA ASN A 110 -21.14 13.09 -5.82
C ASN A 110 -21.85 12.68 -4.50
N GLY A 111 -21.61 11.47 -4.02
CA GLY A 111 -22.00 11.07 -2.68
C GLY A 111 -21.12 11.84 -1.71
N HIS A 112 -21.68 12.78 -0.95
CA HIS A 112 -20.96 13.54 0.06
C HIS A 112 -20.63 12.66 1.28
N GLU A 113 -20.02 11.50 1.04
CA GLU A 113 -19.71 10.49 2.05
C GLU A 113 -18.57 10.99 2.93
N GLN A 114 -18.92 11.34 4.15
CA GLN A 114 -18.00 11.70 5.22
C GLN A 114 -18.00 10.62 6.28
N SER A 115 -16.92 10.56 7.06
CA SER A 115 -16.87 9.70 8.23
C SER A 115 -17.82 10.24 9.31
N GLU A 116 -18.58 9.35 9.96
CA GLU A 116 -19.73 9.71 10.82
C GLU A 116 -19.31 10.51 12.05
N LEU A 117 -18.09 10.29 12.56
CA LEU A 117 -17.63 10.86 13.82
C LEU A 117 -16.59 11.97 13.64
N VAL A 118 -15.68 11.80 12.68
CA VAL A 118 -14.54 12.73 12.46
C VAL A 118 -14.76 13.64 11.24
N GLY A 119 -15.73 13.32 10.37
CA GLY A 119 -16.02 14.11 9.16
C GLY A 119 -14.96 13.98 8.07
N VAL A 120 -14.13 12.93 8.09
CA VAL A 120 -13.10 12.70 7.08
C VAL A 120 -13.77 12.38 5.73
N PRO A 121 -13.47 13.11 4.65
CA PRO A 121 -14.05 12.79 3.35
C PRO A 121 -13.48 11.47 2.82
N TRP A 122 -14.34 10.46 2.64
CA TRP A 122 -13.91 9.15 2.13
C TRP A 122 -13.34 9.22 0.70
N LEU A 123 -13.71 10.26 -0.04
CA LEU A 123 -13.16 10.59 -1.36
C LEU A 123 -11.63 10.76 -1.31
N VAL A 124 -11.12 11.49 -0.32
CA VAL A 124 -9.67 11.78 -0.19
C VAL A 124 -8.91 10.48 0.08
N LEU A 125 -9.45 9.62 0.94
CA LEU A 125 -8.86 8.31 1.24
C LEU A 125 -8.85 7.41 0.00
N ARG A 126 -9.93 7.37 -0.77
CA ARG A 126 -9.98 6.64 -2.05
C ARG A 126 -8.97 7.17 -3.06
N LEU A 127 -8.78 8.49 -3.15
CA LEU A 127 -7.77 9.09 -4.01
C LEU A 127 -6.35 8.65 -3.62
N ILE A 128 -6.03 8.63 -2.32
CA ILE A 128 -4.74 8.13 -1.82
C ILE A 128 -4.53 6.66 -2.24
N ALA A 129 -5.55 5.82 -2.07
CA ALA A 129 -5.48 4.41 -2.48
C ALA A 129 -5.27 4.27 -3.99
N ASN A 130 -6.00 5.03 -4.81
CA ASN A 130 -5.86 5.03 -6.27
C ASN A 130 -4.47 5.47 -6.71
N VAL A 131 -3.91 6.53 -6.11
CA VAL A 131 -2.55 7.00 -6.40
C VAL A 131 -1.51 5.93 -6.03
N CYS A 132 -1.69 5.26 -4.88
CA CYS A 132 -0.83 4.15 -4.47
C CYS A 132 -0.86 3.00 -5.48
N LEU A 133 -2.05 2.53 -5.85
CA LEU A 133 -2.23 1.42 -6.79
C LEU A 133 -1.68 1.78 -8.18
N PHE A 134 -1.91 3.01 -8.63
CA PHE A 134 -1.33 3.52 -9.89
C PHE A 134 0.19 3.53 -9.84
N ALA A 135 0.80 4.03 -8.76
CA ALA A 135 2.24 4.02 -8.59
C ALA A 135 2.81 2.59 -8.63
N CYS A 136 2.18 1.64 -7.93
CA CYS A 136 2.58 0.22 -7.98
C CYS A 136 2.46 -0.36 -9.39
N ALA A 137 1.37 -0.08 -10.12
CA ALA A 137 1.17 -0.53 -11.48
C ALA A 137 2.26 0.00 -12.43
N VAL A 138 2.61 1.29 -12.33
CA VAL A 138 3.69 1.90 -13.11
C VAL A 138 5.04 1.25 -12.82
N LEU A 139 5.36 1.00 -11.54
CA LEU A 139 6.61 0.35 -11.16
C LEU A 139 6.71 -1.08 -11.70
N LEU A 140 5.63 -1.86 -11.59
CA LEU A 140 5.57 -3.23 -12.10
C LEU A 140 5.63 -3.26 -13.64
N ALA A 141 4.93 -2.36 -14.34
CA ALA A 141 4.98 -2.24 -15.79
C ALA A 141 6.38 -1.84 -16.28
N ALA A 142 7.01 -0.86 -15.65
CA ALA A 142 8.37 -0.44 -15.97
C ALA A 142 9.39 -1.58 -15.81
N ARG A 143 9.20 -2.45 -14.81
CA ARG A 143 10.02 -3.64 -14.59
C ARG A 143 9.85 -4.68 -15.70
N LEU A 144 8.62 -4.93 -16.14
CA LEU A 144 8.35 -5.87 -17.23
C LEU A 144 9.01 -5.41 -18.55
N VAL A 145 9.02 -4.10 -18.81
CA VAL A 145 9.65 -3.48 -19.98
C VAL A 145 11.18 -3.42 -19.87
N ARG A 146 11.74 -3.39 -18.65
CA ARG A 146 13.20 -3.34 -18.40
C ARG A 146 13.69 -4.60 -17.66
N PRO A 147 13.81 -5.76 -18.33
CA PRO A 147 14.28 -7.00 -17.72
C PRO A 147 15.69 -6.95 -17.12
N SER A 148 16.50 -5.94 -17.47
CA SER A 148 17.91 -5.82 -17.09
C SER A 148 18.15 -5.62 -15.58
N GLN A 149 17.11 -5.40 -14.77
CA GLN A 149 17.20 -5.32 -13.31
C GLN A 149 16.93 -6.67 -12.60
N ARG A 150 16.75 -7.77 -13.35
CA ARG A 150 16.38 -9.09 -12.80
C ARG A 150 17.55 -9.91 -12.24
N ASP A 151 18.80 -9.54 -12.53
CA ASP A 151 19.98 -10.24 -12.03
C ASP A 151 20.68 -9.45 -10.92
N PRO A 152 20.48 -9.80 -9.64
CA PRO A 152 21.57 -9.76 -8.70
C PRO A 152 22.45 -11.00 -8.94
N ALA A 153 23.70 -10.76 -9.31
CA ALA A 153 24.77 -11.76 -9.30
C ALA A 153 24.83 -12.50 -7.94
#